data_AF-A0A3D0JXM2-F1
#
_entry.id   AF-A0A3D0JXM2-F1
#
_cell.length_a   1.000
_cell.length_b   1.000
_cell.length_c   1.000
_cell.angle_alpha   90.00
_cell.angle_beta   90.00
_cell.angle_gamma   90.00
#
_symmetry.space_group_name_H-M   'P 1'
#
loop_
_entity.id
_entity.type
_entity.pdbx_description
1 polymer ?
#
loop_
_entity_poly.entity_id
_entity_poly.type
_entity_poly.pdbx_seq_one_letter_code
_entity_poly.pdbx_strand_id
1 'polypeptide(L)'
;MASLTIRMDNDLKQRLRGQATRNGRSMAEAVRQMLREALFIEPPKAKTCRILADTAVSLADFRKAPIGILHECGGETVVILDHNAPVFYAVPTERYEAMLEMIDDTRLAETIRTRQGTPTVHADIDVLIAQAGGAD
;
A
#
# COMPACT_ATOMS: atom_id res chain seq x y z
N MET A 1 -24.78 8.92 -0.21
CA MET A 1 -24.40 10.33 0.02
C MET A 1 -23.91 10.46 1.45
N ALA A 2 -22.63 10.72 1.69
CA ALA A 2 -22.14 11.00 3.03
C ALA A 2 -22.38 12.48 3.37
N SER A 3 -23.15 12.77 4.42
CA SER A 3 -23.38 14.13 4.91
C SER A 3 -22.53 14.39 6.15
N LEU A 4 -21.62 15.36 6.08
CA LEU A 4 -20.82 15.81 7.21
C LEU A 4 -21.40 17.14 7.75
N THR A 5 -21.89 17.12 8.99
CA THR A 5 -22.47 18.31 9.65
C THR A 5 -21.42 18.98 10.53
N ILE A 6 -21.00 20.19 10.16
CA ILE A 6 -19.97 20.95 10.90
C ILE A 6 -20.65 22.14 11.59
N ARG A 7 -20.41 22.30 12.90
CA ARG A 7 -20.81 23.51 13.63
C ARG A 7 -19.80 24.61 13.35
N MET A 8 -20.28 25.70 12.74
CA MET A 8 -19.46 26.86 12.39
C MET A 8 -19.91 28.07 13.21
N ASP A 9 -18.95 28.84 13.73
CA ASP A 9 -19.21 30.10 14.39
C ASP A 9 -19.69 31.19 13.41
N ASN A 10 -20.17 32.31 13.96
CA ASN A 10 -20.77 33.37 13.16
C ASN A 10 -19.73 34.14 12.33
N ASP A 11 -18.51 34.29 12.85
CA ASP A 11 -17.41 34.99 12.18
C ASP A 11 -16.94 34.23 10.95
N LEU A 12 -16.80 32.90 11.06
CA LEU A 12 -16.45 32.04 9.94
C LEU A 12 -17.54 32.07 8.87
N LYS A 13 -18.82 32.07 9.25
CA LYS A 13 -19.94 32.22 8.30
C LYS A 13 -19.88 33.56 7.56
N GLN A 14 -19.60 34.66 8.25
CA GLN A 14 -19.52 35.98 7.61
C GLN A 14 -18.32 36.08 6.66
N ARG A 15 -17.15 35.60 7.06
CA ARG A 15 -15.95 35.58 6.21
C ARG A 15 -16.17 34.75 4.95
N LEU A 16 -16.80 33.58 5.09
CA LEU A 16 -17.12 32.71 3.94
C LEU A 16 -18.16 33.35 3.01
N ARG A 17 -19.10 34.15 3.52
CA ARG A 17 -20.06 34.90 2.69
C ARG A 17 -19.32 35.93 1.84
N GLY A 18 -18.44 36.71 2.46
CA GLY A 18 -17.60 37.68 1.75
C GLY A 18 -16.73 37.04 0.67
N GLN A 19 -16.11 35.90 0.99
CA GLN A 19 -15.26 35.14 0.05
C GLN A 19 -16.07 34.56 -1.12
N ALA A 20 -17.26 34.02 -0.85
CA ALA A 20 -18.14 33.43 -1.86
C ALA A 20 -18.63 34.50 -2.86
N THR A 21 -19.05 35.67 -2.37
CA THR A 21 -19.50 36.78 -3.24
C THR A 21 -18.37 37.32 -4.11
N ARG A 22 -17.16 37.46 -3.57
CA ARG A 22 -15.98 37.91 -4.34
C ARG A 22 -15.60 36.97 -5.47
N ASN A 23 -15.82 35.67 -5.28
CA ASN A 23 -15.48 34.63 -6.25
C ASN A 23 -16.66 34.23 -7.13
N GLY A 24 -17.83 34.89 -7.00
CA GLY A 24 -19.04 34.59 -7.78
C GLY A 24 -19.63 33.20 -7.51
N ARG A 25 -19.37 32.60 -6.36
CA ARG A 25 -19.79 31.23 -6.00
C ARG A 25 -20.87 31.24 -4.92
N SER A 26 -21.64 30.17 -4.84
CA SER A 26 -22.51 29.96 -3.69
C SER A 26 -21.69 29.66 -2.43
N MET A 27 -22.23 30.02 -1.26
CA MET A 27 -21.64 29.69 0.04
C MET A 27 -21.33 28.19 0.16
N ALA A 28 -22.26 27.34 -0.29
CA ALA A 28 -22.11 25.88 -0.20
C ALA A 28 -20.92 25.38 -1.05
N GLU A 29 -20.72 25.95 -2.24
CA GLU A 29 -19.58 25.60 -3.10
C GLU A 29 -18.25 26.10 -2.53
N ALA A 30 -18.22 27.29 -1.94
CA ALA A 30 -17.02 27.82 -1.29
C ALA A 30 -16.59 26.95 -0.10
N VAL A 31 -17.54 26.52 0.73
CA VAL A 31 -17.27 25.61 1.86
C VAL A 31 -16.84 24.24 1.38
N ARG A 32 -17.51 23.67 0.37
CA ARG A 32 -17.10 22.39 -0.22
C ARG A 32 -15.69 22.45 -0.79
N GLN A 33 -15.33 23.54 -1.46
CA GLN A 33 -13.99 23.72 -2.02
C GLN A 33 -12.93 23.90 -0.93
N MET A 34 -13.20 24.69 0.10
CA MET A 34 -12.27 24.88 1.22
C MET A 34 -12.05 23.58 1.99
N LEU A 35 -13.12 22.82 2.28
CA LEU A 35 -12.99 21.51 2.91
C LEU A 35 -12.24 20.52 2.01
N ARG A 36 -12.48 20.57 0.70
CA ARG A 36 -11.70 19.79 -0.27
C ARG A 36 -10.22 20.15 -0.19
N GLU A 37 -9.86 21.43 -0.16
CA GLU A 37 -8.46 21.89 -0.06
C GLU A 37 -7.81 21.57 1.29
N ALA A 38 -8.55 21.72 2.40
CA ALA A 38 -8.04 21.50 3.76
C ALA A 38 -7.94 20.02 4.14
N LEU A 39 -8.79 19.16 3.56
CA LEU A 39 -8.77 17.70 3.76
C LEU A 39 -7.88 16.98 2.73
N PHE A 40 -6.99 17.70 2.03
CA PHE A 40 -5.99 17.10 1.15
C PHE A 40 -5.01 16.21 1.92
N ILE A 41 -5.37 14.94 2.03
CA ILE A 41 -4.57 13.90 1.39
C ILE A 41 -5.14 13.86 -0.04
N GLU A 42 -4.47 14.45 -1.04
CA GLU A 42 -4.86 14.12 -2.42
C GLU A 42 -4.73 12.60 -2.56
N PRO A 43 -5.78 11.84 -2.91
CA PRO A 43 -5.51 10.59 -3.61
C PRO A 43 -4.68 11.01 -4.83
N PRO A 44 -3.47 10.45 -5.01
CA PRO A 44 -2.54 10.95 -6.01
C PRO A 44 -3.26 11.04 -7.36
N LYS A 45 -3.41 12.27 -7.87
CA LYS A 45 -3.84 12.54 -9.25
C LYS A 45 -3.13 11.52 -10.12
N ALA A 46 -3.90 10.68 -10.83
CA ALA A 46 -3.39 9.53 -11.54
C ALA A 46 -2.20 9.91 -12.44
N LYS A 47 -0.99 9.81 -11.89
CA LYS A 47 0.17 9.38 -12.64
C LYS A 47 -0.23 8.01 -13.15
N THR A 48 -0.13 7.79 -14.45
CA THR A 48 -0.28 6.47 -15.06
C THR A 48 0.42 5.43 -14.19
N CYS A 49 -0.35 4.67 -13.42
CA CYS A 49 0.14 3.69 -12.48
C CYS A 49 0.02 2.35 -13.19
N ARG A 50 1.16 1.66 -13.35
CA ARG A 50 1.16 0.30 -13.88
C ARG A 50 0.54 -0.61 -12.82
N ILE A 51 -0.61 -1.19 -13.14
CA ILE A 51 -1.23 -2.22 -12.31
C ILE A 51 -0.47 -3.53 -12.55
N LEU A 52 -0.04 -4.16 -11.46
CA LEU A 52 0.75 -5.40 -11.45
C LEU A 52 -0.07 -6.63 -11.04
N ALA A 53 -1.34 -6.41 -10.68
CA ALA A 53 -2.29 -7.47 -10.37
C ALA A 53 -3.22 -7.69 -11.56
N ASP A 54 -3.50 -8.95 -11.86
CA ASP A 54 -4.46 -9.31 -12.91
C ASP A 54 -5.92 -9.08 -12.48
N THR A 55 -6.14 -8.97 -11.15
CA THR A 55 -7.47 -8.78 -10.57
C THR A 55 -7.58 -7.45 -9.83
N ALA A 56 -8.70 -6.76 -10.03
CA ALA A 56 -8.99 -5.47 -9.42
C ALA A 56 -10.37 -5.46 -8.75
N VAL A 57 -10.46 -4.86 -7.56
CA VAL A 57 -11.70 -4.75 -6.80
C VAL A 57 -11.89 -3.35 -6.23
N SER A 58 -13.13 -2.86 -6.20
CA SER A 58 -13.43 -1.57 -5.59
C SER A 58 -13.26 -1.62 -4.07
N LEU A 59 -12.79 -0.54 -3.46
CA LEU A 59 -12.66 -0.42 -2.00
C LEU A 59 -14.02 -0.58 -1.31
N ALA A 60 -15.11 -0.15 -1.96
CA ALA A 60 -16.46 -0.28 -1.45
C ALA A 60 -16.90 -1.74 -1.36
N ASP A 61 -16.56 -2.57 -2.36
CA ASP A 61 -16.91 -3.99 -2.37
C ASP A 61 -15.97 -4.80 -1.47
N PHE A 62 -14.67 -4.47 -1.49
CA PHE A 62 -13.69 -5.05 -0.58
C PHE A 62 -14.07 -4.87 0.89
N ARG A 63 -14.60 -3.70 1.26
CA ARG A 63 -15.11 -3.44 2.63
C ARG A 63 -16.31 -4.29 3.02
N LYS A 64 -17.14 -4.72 2.07
CA LYS A 64 -18.33 -5.55 2.36
C LYS A 64 -17.95 -7.00 2.64
N ALA A 65 -17.02 -7.55 1.88
CA ALA A 65 -16.67 -8.97 1.94
C ALA A 65 -15.17 -9.21 1.65
N PRO A 66 -14.26 -8.77 2.53
CA PRO A 66 -12.82 -8.81 2.26
C PRO A 66 -12.30 -10.24 2.07
N ILE A 67 -12.74 -11.17 2.93
CA ILE A 67 -12.30 -12.57 2.87
C ILE A 67 -12.91 -13.28 1.65
N GLY A 68 -14.21 -13.08 1.40
CA GLY A 68 -14.91 -13.71 0.27
C GLY A 68 -14.28 -13.32 -1.08
N ILE A 69 -14.00 -12.04 -1.26
CA ILE A 69 -13.33 -11.53 -2.45
C ILE A 69 -11.94 -12.13 -2.63
N LEU A 70 -11.15 -12.24 -1.56
CA LEU A 70 -9.80 -12.83 -1.65
C LEU A 70 -9.85 -14.33 -2.03
N HIS A 71 -10.84 -15.06 -1.52
CA HIS A 71 -11.07 -16.46 -1.94
C HIS A 71 -11.54 -16.58 -3.39
N GLU A 72 -12.44 -15.70 -3.83
CA GLU A 72 -12.89 -15.65 -5.24
C GLU A 72 -11.74 -15.35 -6.20
N CYS A 73 -10.75 -14.58 -5.75
CA CYS A 73 -9.54 -14.27 -6.49
C CYS A 73 -8.51 -15.42 -6.51
N GLY A 74 -8.82 -16.58 -5.93
CA GLY A 74 -8.04 -17.81 -6.09
C GLY A 74 -6.62 -17.75 -5.51
N GLY A 75 -6.36 -16.90 -4.53
CA GLY A 75 -5.02 -16.74 -3.96
C GLY A 75 -4.08 -15.84 -4.79
N GLU A 76 -4.58 -15.18 -5.82
CA GLU A 76 -3.84 -14.19 -6.59
C GLU A 76 -3.79 -12.82 -5.88
N THR A 77 -2.85 -11.97 -6.29
CA THR A 77 -2.76 -10.60 -5.79
C THR A 77 -3.90 -9.76 -6.35
N VAL A 78 -4.55 -8.95 -5.51
CA VAL A 78 -5.68 -8.11 -5.91
C VAL A 78 -5.33 -6.64 -5.72
N VAL A 79 -5.52 -5.81 -6.75
CA VAL A 79 -5.45 -4.35 -6.58
C VAL A 79 -6.78 -3.82 -6.06
N ILE A 80 -6.72 -3.00 -5.01
CA ILE A 80 -7.89 -2.31 -4.48
C ILE A 80 -7.95 -0.90 -5.07
N LEU A 81 -9.11 -0.54 -5.60
CA LEU A 81 -9.37 0.73 -6.28
C LEU A 81 -10.30 1.62 -5.44
N ASP A 82 -9.94 2.88 -5.23
CA ASP A 82 -10.85 3.90 -4.72
C ASP A 82 -11.14 4.92 -5.82
N HIS A 83 -12.42 5.17 -6.11
CA HIS A 83 -12.84 6.07 -7.21
C HIS A 83 -12.08 5.80 -8.54
N ASN A 84 -11.87 4.52 -8.88
CA ASN A 84 -11.11 4.06 -10.06
C ASN A 84 -9.60 4.38 -10.05
N ALA A 85 -9.05 4.78 -8.91
CA ALA A 85 -7.62 4.94 -8.69
C ALA A 85 -7.10 3.80 -7.80
N PRO A 86 -5.96 3.16 -8.14
CA PRO A 86 -5.37 2.13 -7.29
C PRO A 86 -4.86 2.75 -5.98
N VAL A 87 -5.25 2.14 -4.85
CA VAL A 87 -4.88 2.61 -3.51
C VAL A 87 -3.93 1.68 -2.79
N PHE A 88 -4.09 0.35 -2.92
CA PHE A 88 -3.16 -0.64 -2.37
C PHE A 88 -3.37 -2.02 -3.03
N TYR A 89 -2.43 -2.93 -2.78
CA TYR A 89 -2.57 -4.34 -3.15
C TYR A 89 -2.90 -5.17 -1.92
N ALA A 90 -3.81 -6.13 -2.06
CA ALA A 90 -4.01 -7.21 -1.12
C ALA A 90 -3.26 -8.45 -1.64
N VAL A 91 -2.27 -8.90 -0.86
CA VAL A 91 -1.46 -10.09 -1.18
C VAL A 91 -1.83 -11.17 -0.17
N PRO A 92 -2.31 -12.36 -0.62
CA PRO A 92 -2.56 -13.49 0.27
C PRO A 92 -1.30 -13.98 0.97
N THR A 93 -1.46 -14.59 2.14
CA THR A 93 -0.34 -15.04 2.99
C THR A 93 0.61 -15.95 2.22
N GLU A 94 0.08 -16.98 1.56
CA GLU A 94 0.84 -18.00 0.86
C GLU A 94 1.68 -17.39 -0.27
N ARG A 95 1.11 -16.39 -0.97
CA ARG A 95 1.82 -15.68 -2.03
C ARG A 95 2.89 -14.73 -1.48
N TYR A 96 2.61 -14.06 -0.37
CA TYR A 96 3.61 -13.21 0.28
C TYR A 96 4.82 -14.03 0.76
N GLU A 97 4.56 -15.19 1.37
CA GLU A 97 5.62 -16.12 1.80
C GLU A 97 6.45 -16.63 0.61
N ALA A 98 5.80 -17.10 -0.45
CA ALA A 98 6.50 -17.56 -1.66
C ALA A 98 7.35 -16.45 -2.31
N MET A 99 6.89 -15.20 -2.27
CA MET A 99 7.69 -14.06 -2.75
C MET A 99 8.95 -13.86 -1.92
N LEU A 100 8.87 -13.99 -0.59
CA LEU A 100 10.02 -13.86 0.30
C LEU A 100 11.03 -14.99 0.09
N GLU A 101 10.55 -16.23 0.00
CA GLU A 101 11.38 -17.40 -0.27
C GLU A 101 12.16 -17.24 -1.59
N MET A 102 11.49 -16.82 -2.67
CA MET A 102 12.13 -16.56 -3.96
C MET A 102 13.20 -15.45 -3.89
N ILE A 103 12.97 -14.41 -3.08
CA ILE A 103 13.95 -13.33 -2.88
C ILE A 103 15.19 -13.87 -2.16
N ASP A 104 14.99 -14.66 -1.11
CA ASP A 104 16.10 -15.26 -0.35
C ASP A 104 16.92 -16.22 -1.22
N ASP A 105 16.26 -17.08 -2.00
CA ASP A 105 16.91 -17.96 -2.97
C ASP A 105 17.73 -17.17 -4.00
N THR A 106 17.19 -16.04 -4.48
CA THR A 106 17.89 -15.19 -5.44
C THR A 106 19.17 -14.61 -4.83
N ARG A 107 19.10 -14.12 -3.59
CA ARG A 107 20.28 -13.60 -2.86
C ARG A 107 21.31 -14.69 -2.57
N LEU A 108 20.86 -15.90 -2.26
CA LEU A 108 21.73 -17.06 -2.10
C LEU A 108 22.42 -17.42 -3.42
N ALA A 109 21.67 -17.44 -4.53
CA ALA A 109 22.22 -17.72 -5.85
C ALA A 109 23.28 -16.69 -6.27
N GLU A 110 23.08 -15.40 -5.96
CA GLU A 110 24.09 -14.36 -6.16
C GLU A 110 25.36 -14.61 -5.35
N THR A 111 25.21 -15.04 -4.09
CA THR A 111 26.34 -15.39 -3.23
C THR A 111 27.11 -16.59 -3.80
N ILE A 112 26.40 -17.62 -4.26
CA ILE A 112 26.99 -18.79 -4.90
C ILE A 112 27.76 -18.37 -6.15
N ARG A 113 27.13 -17.60 -7.06
CA ARG A 113 27.78 -17.09 -8.28
C ARG A 113 29.03 -16.28 -7.99
N THR A 114 29.00 -15.44 -6.94
CA THR A 114 30.17 -14.64 -6.53
C THR A 114 31.32 -15.51 -6.02
N ARG A 115 31.00 -16.65 -5.38
CA ARG A 115 31.99 -17.58 -4.82
C ARG A 115 32.37 -18.70 -5.78
N GLN A 116 31.70 -18.83 -6.92
CA GLN A 116 32.03 -19.85 -7.93
C GLN A 116 33.49 -19.69 -8.38
N GLY A 117 34.26 -20.77 -8.30
CA GLY A 117 35.68 -20.79 -8.65
C GLY A 117 36.65 -20.42 -7.52
N THR A 118 36.17 -20.14 -6.31
CA THR A 118 37.03 -19.97 -5.13
C THR A 118 37.65 -21.31 -4.73
N PRO A 119 38.92 -21.37 -4.28
CA PRO A 119 39.53 -22.62 -3.81
C PRO A 119 38.71 -23.29 -2.71
N THR A 120 38.45 -24.59 -2.86
CA THR A 120 37.76 -25.38 -1.86
C THR A 120 38.67 -25.58 -0.64
N VAL A 121 38.14 -25.37 0.55
CA VAL A 121 38.84 -25.64 1.81
C VAL A 121 38.29 -26.93 2.39
N HIS A 122 39.18 -27.87 2.73
CA HIS A 122 38.79 -29.08 3.44
C HIS A 122 38.43 -28.72 4.88
N ALA A 123 37.21 -29.03 5.28
CA ALA A 123 36.72 -28.80 6.64
C ALA A 123 36.27 -30.12 7.24
N ASP A 124 36.78 -30.43 8.43
CA ASP A 124 36.34 -31.56 9.25
C ASP A 124 35.24 -31.07 10.20
N ILE A 125 34.07 -31.73 10.15
CA ILE A 125 32.88 -31.31 10.89
C ILE A 125 33.08 -31.51 12.40
N ASP A 126 33.72 -32.60 12.81
CA ASP A 126 33.91 -32.93 14.23
C ASP A 126 34.84 -31.90 14.90
N VAL A 127 35.87 -31.46 14.17
CA VAL A 127 36.79 -30.41 14.63
C VAL A 127 36.08 -29.05 14.78
N LEU A 128 35.21 -28.67 13.84
CA LEU A 128 34.49 -27.39 13.89
C LEU A 128 33.45 -27.33 15.01
N ILE A 129 32.76 -28.44 15.27
CA ILE A 129 31.80 -28.53 16.40
C ILE A 129 32.54 -28.38 17.73
N ALA A 130 33.70 -29.03 17.89
CA ALA A 130 34.52 -28.92 19.10
C ALA A 130 35.02 -27.49 19.35
N GLN A 131 35.33 -26.72 18.31
CA GLN A 131 35.77 -25.32 18.43
C GLN A 131 34.62 -24.36 18.78
N ALA A 132 33.41 -24.59 18.26
CA ALA A 132 32.24 -23.76 18.55
C ALA A 132 31.72 -23.94 19.98
N GLY A 133 31.88 -25.14 20.56
CA GLY A 133 31.51 -25.42 21.96
C GLY A 133 32.54 -24.98 23.01
N GLY A 134 33.68 -24.39 22.59
CA GLY A 134 34.79 -24.00 23.48
C GLY A 134 34.89 -22.51 23.78
N ALA A 135 33.93 -21.68 23.34
CA ALA A 135 33.90 -20.24 23.60
C ALA A 135 32.78 -19.90 24.59
N ASP A 136 33.05 -20.14 25.88
CA ASP A 136 32.39 -19.46 27.01
C ASP A 136 33.30 -18.31 27.49
#